data_AF-A0A0U1RNV5-F1
#
_entry.id   AF-A0A0U1RNV5-F1
#
_cell.length_a   1.000
_cell.length_b   1.000
_cell.length_c   1.000
_cell.angle_alpha   90.00
_cell.angle_beta   90.00
_cell.angle_gamma   90.00
#
_symmetry.space_group_name_H-M   'P 1'
#
loop_
_entity.id
_entity.type
_entity.pdbx_description
1 polymer ?
#
loop_
_entity_poly.entity_id
_entity_poly.type
_entity_poly.pdbx_seq_one_letter_code
_entity_poly.pdbx_strand_id
1 'polypeptide(L)' 'MLSDTFSEEKLISFDDCVVQIFFLHLFACTEIFLLTVMAYDRYVAICKPLRYMTIMNWKVCMVLGGAMWTAGTIHSIS' A
#
# COMPACT_ATOMS: atom_id res chain seq x y z
N MET A 1 -12.02 13.33 -3.20
CA MET A 1 -12.30 13.43 -1.75
C MET A 1 -11.41 14.50 -1.11
N LEU A 2 -11.44 15.73 -1.66
CA LEU A 2 -10.76 16.93 -1.15
C LEU A 2 -11.78 18.06 -0.91
N SER A 3 -13.07 17.73 -0.91
CA SER A 3 -14.12 18.76 -0.82
C SER A 3 -14.27 19.34 0.59
N ASP A 4 -13.67 18.69 1.61
CA ASP A 4 -13.71 19.16 2.99
C ASP A 4 -12.54 20.09 3.36
N THR A 5 -11.54 20.27 2.47
CA THR A 5 -10.44 21.23 2.70
C THR A 5 -10.81 22.69 2.42
N PHE A 6 -12.04 22.98 1.99
CA PHE A 6 -12.51 24.34 1.64
C PHE A 6 -13.77 24.76 2.42
N SER A 7 -13.88 24.39 3.69
CA SER A 7 -14.86 25.00 4.59
C SER A 7 -14.23 25.31 5.92
N GLU A 8 -14.35 26.59 6.27
CA GLU A 8 -13.91 27.17 7.53
C GLU A 8 -14.27 26.26 8.72
N GLU A 9 -13.23 25.88 9.47
CA GLU A 9 -13.32 25.32 10.83
C GLU A 9 -14.40 24.26 11.10
N LYS A 10 -14.39 23.15 10.34
CA LYS A 10 -15.10 21.95 10.79
C LYS A 10 -14.18 21.09 11.64
N LEU A 11 -14.27 21.24 12.96
CA LEU A 11 -13.62 20.35 13.93
C LEU A 11 -14.16 18.93 13.73
N ILE A 12 -13.45 18.14 12.92
CA ILE A 12 -13.72 16.71 12.73
C ILE A 12 -13.64 15.99 14.07
N SER A 13 -14.54 15.04 14.30
CA SER A 13 -14.46 14.20 15.48
C SER A 13 -13.14 13.42 15.46
N PHE A 14 -12.63 13.09 16.64
CA PHE A 14 -11.44 12.24 16.76
C PHE A 14 -11.62 10.92 16.02
N ASP A 15 -12.82 10.34 16.09
CA ASP A 15 -13.17 9.10 15.40
C ASP A 15 -13.09 9.25 13.86
N ASP A 16 -13.69 10.31 13.31
CA ASP A 16 -13.64 10.62 11.88
C ASP A 16 -12.20 10.85 11.39
N CYS A 17 -11.39 11.54 12.19
CA CYS A 17 -9.97 11.76 11.90
C CYS A 17 -9.19 10.43 11.82
N VAL A 18 -9.39 9.54 12.79
CA VAL A 18 -8.76 8.21 12.81
C VAL A 18 -9.18 7.39 11.60
N VAL A 19 -10.47 7.38 11.27
CA VAL A 19 -11.01 6.66 10.11
C VAL A 19 -10.42 7.20 8.80
N GLN A 20 -10.32 8.52 8.64
CA GLN A 20 -9.76 9.15 7.45
C GLN A 20 -8.27 8.80 7.25
N ILE A 21 -7.48 8.89 8.32
CA ILE A 21 -6.05 8.54 8.29
C ILE A 21 -5.89 7.04 7.97
N PHE A 22 -6.70 6.18 8.55
CA PHE A 22 -6.67 4.75 8.30
C PHE A 22 -6.92 4.41 6.82
N PHE A 23 -7.97 4.99 6.20
CA PHE A 23 -8.25 4.77 4.78
C PHE A 23 -7.16 5.32 3.87
N LEU A 24 -6.62 6.51 4.17
CA LEU A 24 -5.50 7.09 3.43
C LEU A 24 -4.27 6.18 3.50
N HIS A 25 -3.93 5.67 4.68
CA HIS A 25 -2.80 4.77 4.87
C HIS A 25 -2.99 3.45 4.12
N LEU A 26 -4.18 2.84 4.20
CA LEU A 26 -4.50 1.62 3.46
C LEU A 26 -4.39 1.82 1.95
N PHE A 27 -4.90 2.94 1.43
CA PHE A 27 -4.83 3.23 -0.01
C PHE A 27 -3.39 3.45 -0.46
N ALA A 28 -2.60 4.23 0.30
CA ALA A 28 -1.20 4.47 0.01
C ALA A 28 -0.37 3.18 0.06
N CYS A 29 -0.57 2.33 1.07
CA CYS A 29 0.06 1.02 1.15
C CYS A 29 -0.33 0.15 -0.05
N THR A 30 -1.59 0.15 -0.45
CA THR A 30 -2.05 -0.64 -1.61
C THR A 30 -1.39 -0.15 -2.89
N GLU A 31 -1.29 1.17 -3.10
CA GLU A 31 -0.66 1.76 -4.29
C GLU A 31 0.83 1.41 -4.36
N ILE A 32 1.58 1.60 -3.27
CA ILE A 32 3.00 1.26 -3.19
C ILE A 32 3.21 -0.25 -3.42
N PHE A 33 2.32 -1.09 -2.92
CA PHE A 33 2.37 -2.54 -3.10
C PHE A 33 2.18 -2.92 -4.55
N LEU A 34 1.14 -2.39 -5.19
CA LEU A 34 0.86 -2.63 -6.59
C LEU A 34 2.00 -2.13 -7.48
N LEU A 35 2.54 -0.93 -7.23
CA LEU A 35 3.68 -0.40 -7.96
C LEU A 35 4.92 -1.30 -7.82
N THR A 36 5.20 -1.78 -6.61
CA THR A 36 6.33 -2.67 -6.34
C THR A 36 6.16 -4.01 -7.06
N VAL A 37 4.96 -4.61 -6.99
CA VAL A 37 4.66 -5.87 -7.69
C VAL A 37 4.77 -5.69 -9.20
N MET A 38 4.22 -4.61 -9.77
CA MET A 38 4.32 -4.33 -11.21
C MET A 38 5.77 -4.10 -11.66
N ALA A 39 6.57 -3.37 -10.88
CA ALA A 39 7.98 -3.16 -11.18
C ALA A 39 8.77 -4.48 -11.10
N TYR A 40 8.52 -5.29 -10.06
CA TYR A 40 9.13 -6.60 -9.89
C TYR A 40 8.74 -7.56 -11.01
N ASP A 41 7.47 -7.54 -11.43
CA ASP A 41 6.95 -8.31 -12.55
C ASP A 41 7.74 -8.05 -13.83
N ARG A 42 7.84 -6.77 -14.21
CA ARG A 42 8.59 -6.35 -15.40
C ARG A 42 10.08 -6.70 -15.30
N TYR A 43 10.68 -6.52 -14.13
CA TYR A 43 12.08 -6.91 -13.89
C TYR A 43 12.32 -8.41 -14.12
N VAL A 44 11.49 -9.27 -13.52
CA VAL A 44 11.64 -10.73 -13.65
C VAL A 44 11.34 -11.20 -15.07
N ALA A 45 10.34 -10.62 -15.73
CA ALA A 45 10.01 -10.95 -17.11
C ALA A 45 11.17 -10.69 -18.08
N ILE A 46 11.93 -9.60 -17.86
CA ILE A 46 13.09 -9.23 -18.69
C ILE A 46 14.32 -10.06 -18.31
N CYS A 47 14.67 -10.11 -17.01
CA CYS A 47 15.93 -10.71 -16.57
C CYS A 47 15.90 -12.23 -16.50
N LYS A 48 14.70 -12.85 -16.35
CA LYS A 48 14.52 -14.29 -16.11
C LYS A 48 13.25 -14.85 -16.78
N PRO A 49 13.06 -14.69 -18.10
CA PRO A 49 11.83 -15.08 -18.80
C PRO A 49 11.44 -16.56 -18.60
N LEU A 50 12.41 -17.48 -18.65
CA LEU A 50 12.16 -18.92 -18.46
C LEU A 50 11.77 -19.31 -17.01
N ARG A 51 12.11 -18.49 -16.01
CA ARG A 51 11.80 -18.73 -14.60
C ARG A 51 10.68 -17.82 -14.07
N TYR A 52 10.10 -16.99 -14.93
CA TYR A 52 9.10 -16.00 -14.56
C TYR A 52 7.92 -16.63 -13.83
N MET A 53 7.33 -17.69 -14.39
CA MET A 53 6.19 -18.41 -13.78
C MET A 53 6.51 -19.05 -12.42
N THR A 54 7.78 -19.33 -12.14
CA THR A 54 8.22 -19.91 -10.86
C THR A 54 8.48 -18.82 -9.81
N ILE A 55 9.03 -17.68 -10.24
CA ILE A 55 9.41 -16.55 -9.38
C ILE A 55 8.18 -15.71 -9.04
N MET A 56 7.39 -15.30 -10.03
CA MET A 56 6.16 -14.54 -9.82
C MET A 56 5.01 -15.50 -9.49
N ASN A 57 4.87 -15.84 -8.22
CA ASN A 57 3.76 -16.65 -7.72
C ASN A 57 3.08 -16.00 -6.50
N TRP A 58 1.91 -16.52 -6.13
CA TRP A 58 1.09 -16.02 -5.03
C TRP A 58 1.85 -15.81 -3.70
N LYS A 59 2.86 -16.64 -3.40
CA LYS A 59 3.72 -16.49 -2.22
C LYS A 59 4.49 -15.18 -2.21
N VAL A 60 4.99 -14.71 -3.35
CA VAL A 60 5.73 -13.43 -3.43
C VAL A 60 4.78 -12.26 -3.17
N CYS A 61 3.56 -12.31 -3.72
CA CYS A 61 2.52 -11.34 -3.40
C CYS A 61 2.17 -11.33 -1.90
N MET A 62 2.00 -12.51 -1.28
CA MET A 62 1.73 -12.60 0.16
C MET A 62 2.88 -12.06 1.01
N VAL A 63 4.15 -12.36 0.65
CA VAL A 63 5.32 -11.87 1.40
C VAL A 63 5.45 -10.35 1.29
N LEU A 64 5.31 -9.79 0.09
CA LEU A 64 5.35 -8.34 -0.11
C LEU A 64 4.18 -7.65 0.61
N GLY A 65 2.99 -8.24 0.59
CA GLY A 65 1.80 -7.69 1.26
C GLY A 65 1.96 -7.72 2.77
N GLY A 66 2.49 -8.82 3.31
CA GLY A 66 2.83 -8.95 4.72
C GLY A 66 3.91 -7.96 5.16
N ALA A 67 4.99 -7.82 4.38
CA ALA A 67 6.06 -6.87 4.68
C ALA A 67 5.54 -5.43 4.75
N MET A 68 4.69 -5.03 3.80
CA MET A 68 4.12 -3.69 3.77
C MET A 68 3.13 -3.43 4.91
N TRP A 69 2.30 -4.42 5.23
CA TRP A 69 1.43 -4.35 6.41
C TRP A 69 2.25 -4.16 7.68
N THR A 70 3.27 -5.00 7.91
CA THR A 70 4.12 -4.91 9.10
C THR A 70 4.86 -3.56 9.18
N ALA A 71 5.43 -3.09 8.07
CA ALA A 71 6.12 -1.81 8.01
C ALA A 71 5.17 -0.63 8.31
N GLY A 72 3.96 -0.63 7.73
CA GLY A 72 2.94 0.39 7.98
C GLY A 72 2.47 0.42 9.44
N THR A 73 2.29 -0.75 10.06
CA THR A 73 1.92 -0.85 11.48
C THR A 73 3.04 -0.38 12.40
N ILE A 74 4.30 -0.76 12.14
CA ILE A 74 5.44 -0.33 12.97
C ILE A 74 5.62 1.18 12.86
N HIS A 75 5.49 1.74 11.65
CA HIS A 75 5.62 3.18 11.44
C HIS A 75 4.47 3.98 12.11
N SER A 76 3.26 3.42 12.18
CA SER A 76 2.12 4.08 12.84
C SER A 76 2.13 3.95 14.38
N ILE A 77 2.84 2.96 14.91
CA ILE A 77 2.98 2.73 16.37
C ILE A 77 4.16 3.53 16.96
N SER A 78 5.12 3.92 16.12
CA SER A 78 6.32 4.69 16.52
C SER A 78 6.05 6.17 16.73
#